data_AF-F6FH94-F1
#
_entry.id   AF-F6FH94-F1
#
_cell.length_a   1.000
_cell.length_b   1.000
_cell.length_c   1.000
_cell.angle_alpha   90.00
_cell.angle_beta   90.00
_cell.angle_gamma   90.00
#
_symmetry.space_group_name_H-M   'P 1'
#
loop_
_entity.id
_entity.type
_entity.pdbx_description
1 polymer ?
#
loop_
_entity_poly.entity_id
_entity_poly.type
_entity_poly.pdbx_seq_one_letter_code
_entity_poly.pdbx_strand_id
1 'polypeptide(L)'
;MSMSNLPLIGSIAAVGGAVGVGGLALELSKPKSHHISLAKSKESSSLKVSKRCEIFHIQDSNQKTVKKMEEASLRTKTDSVSFWSSVDADCKSKEKIYVAYRSNAWVYEASDQEKEWRVIP
;
A
#
# COMPACT_ATOMS: atom_id res chain seq x y z
N MET A 1 19.25 21.01 -43.67
CA MET A 1 18.62 20.53 -42.43
C MET A 1 18.84 19.03 -42.33
N SER A 2 19.47 18.61 -41.24
CA SER A 2 19.69 17.20 -40.87
C SER A 2 18.41 16.63 -40.24
N MET A 3 18.10 15.35 -40.46
CA MET A 3 17.52 14.47 -39.43
C MET A 3 17.54 13.00 -39.88
N SER A 4 18.27 12.19 -39.12
CA SER A 4 18.41 10.73 -39.17
C SER A 4 17.18 10.02 -38.61
N ASN A 5 16.87 8.79 -39.05
CA ASN A 5 16.05 7.84 -38.27
C ASN A 5 16.53 6.37 -38.44
N LEU A 6 17.21 5.93 -37.37
CA LEU A 6 17.36 4.62 -36.70
C LEU A 6 17.13 3.27 -37.42
N PRO A 7 18.06 2.30 -37.30
CA PRO A 7 17.78 0.89 -37.56
C PRO A 7 17.15 0.19 -36.34
N LEU A 8 16.08 -0.59 -36.58
CA LEU A 8 15.44 -1.44 -35.57
C LEU A 8 16.38 -2.60 -35.16
N ILE A 9 16.76 -2.63 -33.88
CA ILE A 9 17.46 -3.76 -33.26
C ILE A 9 16.41 -4.61 -32.55
N GLY A 10 16.07 -5.77 -33.11
CA GLY A 10 15.17 -6.75 -32.49
C GLY A 10 15.96 -7.80 -31.73
N SER A 11 15.64 -8.00 -30.45
CA SER A 11 16.23 -9.05 -29.62
C SER A 11 15.34 -10.30 -29.62
N ILE A 12 15.91 -11.44 -30.02
CA ILE A 12 15.29 -12.77 -29.91
C ILE A 12 15.60 -13.37 -28.53
N ALA A 13 14.57 -13.80 -27.80
CA ALA A 13 14.72 -14.52 -26.53
C ALA A 13 14.80 -16.04 -26.78
N ALA A 14 15.92 -16.65 -26.39
CA ALA A 14 16.08 -18.11 -26.37
C ALA A 14 15.46 -18.67 -25.08
N VAL A 15 14.44 -19.51 -25.20
CA VAL A 15 13.84 -20.26 -24.09
C VAL A 15 14.60 -21.57 -23.93
N GLY A 16 15.40 -21.68 -22.87
CA GLY A 16 16.19 -22.88 -22.57
C GLY A 16 15.75 -23.57 -21.27
N GLY A 17 15.09 -24.72 -21.43
CA GLY A 17 15.20 -25.96 -20.62
C GLY A 17 15.05 -25.91 -19.09
N ALA A 18 13.98 -26.52 -18.59
CA ALA A 18 13.80 -26.88 -17.19
C ALA A 18 14.40 -28.27 -16.89
N VAL A 19 15.13 -28.42 -15.78
CA VAL A 19 15.26 -29.68 -15.01
C VAL A 19 15.75 -29.38 -13.60
N GLY A 20 15.02 -29.84 -12.61
CA GLY A 20 15.41 -29.77 -11.20
C GLY A 20 14.47 -30.61 -10.34
N VAL A 21 14.64 -31.94 -10.38
CA VAL A 21 14.00 -32.85 -9.43
C VAL A 21 14.93 -32.94 -8.21
N GLY A 22 14.71 -32.06 -7.24
CA GLY A 22 15.41 -32.08 -5.95
C GLY A 22 14.67 -32.96 -4.95
N GLY A 23 15.30 -34.06 -4.54
CA GLY A 23 14.79 -34.96 -3.49
C GLY A 23 14.80 -34.31 -2.11
N LEU A 24 13.72 -34.47 -1.36
CA LEU A 24 13.64 -34.09 0.05
C LEU A 24 13.97 -35.32 0.90
N ALA A 25 15.16 -35.32 1.49
CA ALA A 25 15.52 -36.22 2.58
C ALA A 25 14.81 -35.75 3.86
N LEU A 26 13.78 -36.47 4.28
CA LEU A 26 13.13 -36.29 5.59
C LEU A 26 13.94 -37.07 6.64
N GLU A 27 14.92 -36.43 7.26
CA GLU A 27 15.53 -36.97 8.48
C GLU A 27 14.67 -36.60 9.70
N LEU A 28 13.98 -37.62 10.19
CA LEU A 28 13.23 -37.64 11.43
C LEU A 28 14.21 -37.74 12.62
N SER A 29 14.20 -36.75 13.50
CA SER A 29 14.57 -36.97 14.90
C SER A 29 13.82 -36.03 15.85
N LYS A 30 12.88 -36.62 16.59
CA LYS A 30 12.34 -36.14 17.87
C LYS A 30 12.98 -37.01 18.98
N PRO A 31 12.91 -36.70 20.30
CA PRO A 31 12.27 -35.58 21.00
C PRO A 31 13.10 -34.98 22.18
N LYS A 32 12.47 -34.02 22.89
CA LYS A 32 12.55 -33.78 24.35
C LYS A 32 13.62 -32.78 24.83
N SER A 33 13.18 -31.55 25.12
CA SER A 33 13.35 -30.96 26.45
C SER A 33 12.49 -29.70 26.58
N HIS A 34 11.85 -29.56 27.74
CA HIS A 34 11.13 -28.36 28.14
C HIS A 34 12.05 -27.14 28.10
N HIS A 35 11.74 -26.16 27.26
CA HIS A 35 12.10 -24.78 27.55
C HIS A 35 10.97 -23.87 27.07
N ILE A 36 10.40 -23.17 28.02
CA ILE A 36 9.43 -22.10 27.81
C ILE A 36 10.15 -21.07 26.94
N SER A 37 9.66 -20.86 25.73
CA SER A 37 10.00 -19.72 24.91
C SER A 37 8.74 -19.30 24.21
N LEU A 38 8.28 -18.11 24.62
CA LEU A 38 7.26 -17.30 23.98
C LEU A 38 7.62 -17.15 22.49
N ALA A 39 7.27 -18.12 21.67
CA ALA A 39 7.30 -18.00 20.22
C ALA A 39 6.08 -17.18 19.84
N LYS A 40 6.28 -15.86 19.90
CA LYS A 40 5.42 -14.83 19.35
C LYS A 40 4.92 -15.32 17.99
N SER A 41 3.62 -15.58 17.92
CA SER A 41 2.89 -15.89 16.70
C SER A 41 3.22 -14.84 15.64
N LYS A 42 4.06 -15.23 14.68
CA LYS A 42 4.29 -14.48 13.44
C LYS A 42 4.38 -15.47 12.31
N GLU A 43 3.26 -16.13 12.03
CA GLU A 43 2.83 -16.39 10.66
C GLU A 43 1.40 -16.93 10.69
N SER A 44 0.42 -16.03 10.60
CA SER A 44 -0.88 -16.37 10.01
C SER A 44 -0.99 -15.57 8.72
N SER A 45 -0.42 -16.15 7.67
CA SER A 45 -0.82 -15.82 6.30
C SER A 45 -2.30 -16.15 6.17
N SER A 46 -3.15 -15.14 6.26
CA SER A 46 -4.56 -15.25 5.91
C SER A 46 -4.96 -13.96 5.23
N LEU A 47 -5.11 -14.05 3.91
CA LEU A 47 -5.68 -13.05 3.01
C LEU A 47 -4.79 -11.81 2.81
N LYS A 48 -4.05 -11.78 1.69
CA LYS A 48 -3.64 -10.53 1.03
C LYS A 48 -4.90 -9.78 0.56
N VAL A 49 -5.73 -9.32 1.50
CA VAL A 49 -6.52 -8.12 1.26
C VAL A 49 -5.45 -7.06 1.06
N SER A 50 -5.29 -6.55 -0.16
CA SER A 50 -4.43 -5.41 -0.42
C SER A 50 -4.76 -4.38 0.66
N LYS A 51 -3.85 -4.14 1.59
CA LYS A 51 -4.08 -3.17 2.68
C LYS A 51 -4.42 -1.88 1.98
N ARG A 52 -5.70 -1.48 2.03
CA ARG A 52 -6.12 -0.17 1.60
C ARG A 52 -5.28 0.85 2.38
N CYS A 53 -4.93 1.94 1.73
CA CYS A 53 -4.21 3.05 2.35
C CYS A 53 -4.85 3.48 3.69
N GLU A 54 -4.05 4.04 4.58
CA GLU A 54 -4.57 4.72 5.76
C GLU A 54 -5.08 6.11 5.40
N ILE A 55 -6.32 6.42 5.81
CA ILE A 55 -6.92 7.73 5.55
C ILE A 55 -6.78 8.62 6.79
N PHE A 56 -6.25 9.82 6.59
CA PHE A 56 -6.10 10.83 7.62
C PHE A 56 -6.93 12.06 7.29
N HIS A 57 -7.77 12.50 8.24
CA HIS A 57 -8.54 13.71 8.15
C HIS A 57 -7.77 14.88 8.77
N ILE A 58 -7.49 15.91 7.97
CA ILE A 58 -6.86 17.16 8.41
C ILE A 58 -7.80 17.89 9.38
N GLN A 59 -7.36 18.03 10.63
CA GLN A 59 -8.10 18.72 11.69
C GLN A 59 -7.83 20.22 11.66
N ASP A 60 -6.56 20.60 11.56
CA ASP A 60 -6.12 21.98 11.51
C ASP A 60 -4.91 22.10 10.57
N SER A 61 -5.06 22.89 9.51
CA SER A 61 -4.00 23.11 8.52
C SER A 61 -2.86 24.00 9.04
N ASN A 62 -3.15 24.93 9.96
CA ASN A 62 -2.17 25.83 10.55
C ASN A 62 -1.31 25.09 11.59
N GLN A 63 -1.95 24.27 12.42
CA GLN A 63 -1.26 23.45 13.43
C GLN A 63 -0.66 22.16 12.85
N LYS A 64 -0.90 21.90 11.56
CA LYS A 64 -0.49 20.69 10.84
C LYS A 64 -0.94 19.42 11.57
N THR A 65 -2.18 19.36 12.02
CA THR A 65 -2.72 18.20 12.74
C THR A 65 -3.68 17.38 11.90
N VAL A 66 -3.58 16.06 12.02
CA VAL A 66 -4.45 15.08 11.34
C VAL A 66 -4.93 14.04 12.32
N LYS A 67 -6.12 13.51 12.08
CA LYS A 67 -6.69 12.38 12.83
C LYS A 67 -6.94 11.21 11.89
N LYS A 68 -6.55 10.01 12.31
CA LYS A 68 -6.82 8.79 11.54
C LYS A 68 -8.34 8.58 11.44
N MET A 69 -8.83 8.27 10.25
CA MET A 69 -10.24 8.05 9.96
C MET A 69 -10.43 6.73 9.21
N GLU A 70 -11.48 6.01 9.55
CA GLU A 70 -11.85 4.80 8.82
C GLU A 70 -12.54 5.17 7.49
N GLU A 71 -12.22 4.45 6.41
CA GLU A 71 -12.86 4.67 5.10
C GLU A 71 -14.38 4.55 5.19
N ALA A 72 -14.89 3.57 5.94
CA ALA A 72 -16.34 3.39 6.15
C ALA A 72 -16.99 4.64 6.77
N SER A 73 -16.32 5.29 7.72
CA SER A 73 -16.78 6.54 8.32
C SER A 73 -16.72 7.74 7.37
N LEU A 74 -15.87 7.69 6.36
CA LEU A 74 -15.79 8.72 5.32
C LEU A 74 -16.85 8.51 4.22
N ARG A 75 -17.13 7.24 3.88
CA ARG A 75 -18.17 6.84 2.92
C ARG A 75 -19.58 7.26 3.36
N THR A 76 -19.83 7.38 4.67
CA THR A 76 -21.11 7.91 5.18
C THR A 76 -21.22 9.43 5.09
N LYS A 77 -20.10 10.14 4.84
CA LYS A 77 -20.04 11.61 4.79
C LYS A 77 -19.94 12.18 3.39
N THR A 78 -19.50 11.38 2.42
CA THR A 78 -19.42 11.79 1.03
C THR A 78 -19.54 10.60 0.08
N ASP A 79 -20.38 10.78 -0.94
CA ASP A 79 -20.60 9.90 -2.08
C ASP A 79 -19.98 10.46 -3.37
N SER A 80 -19.20 11.55 -3.27
CA SER A 80 -18.63 12.25 -4.41
C SER A 80 -17.70 11.34 -5.23
N VAL A 81 -18.10 11.06 -6.47
CA VAL A 81 -17.36 10.20 -7.39
C VAL A 81 -15.97 10.78 -7.71
N SER A 82 -15.87 12.09 -7.91
CA SER A 82 -14.60 12.75 -8.24
C SER A 82 -13.61 12.69 -7.06
N PHE A 83 -14.11 12.86 -5.83
CA PHE A 83 -13.31 12.71 -4.61
C PHE A 83 -12.78 11.27 -4.48
N TRP A 84 -13.67 10.28 -4.60
CA TRP A 84 -13.29 8.88 -4.45
C TRP A 84 -12.37 8.40 -5.57
N SER A 85 -12.52 8.90 -6.79
CA SER A 85 -11.59 8.59 -7.90
C SER A 85 -10.14 8.97 -7.55
N SER A 86 -9.94 10.15 -6.95
CA SER A 86 -8.60 10.61 -6.54
C SER A 86 -8.06 9.81 -5.36
N VAL A 87 -8.90 9.56 -4.35
CA VAL A 87 -8.55 8.72 -3.19
C VAL A 87 -8.16 7.31 -3.65
N ASP A 88 -8.98 6.66 -4.46
CA ASP A 88 -8.74 5.29 -4.92
C ASP A 88 -7.53 5.18 -5.85
N ALA A 89 -7.22 6.23 -6.64
CA ALA A 89 -6.02 6.25 -7.48
C ALA A 89 -4.74 6.22 -6.62
N ASP A 90 -4.67 7.09 -5.62
CA ASP A 90 -3.49 7.21 -4.77
C ASP A 90 -3.35 6.07 -3.78
N CYS A 91 -4.46 5.55 -3.27
CA CYS A 91 -4.46 4.44 -2.33
C CYS A 91 -4.00 3.10 -2.92
N LYS A 92 -3.79 3.02 -4.24
CA LYS A 92 -3.13 1.88 -4.89
C LYS A 92 -1.61 1.93 -4.79
N SER A 93 -1.03 3.11 -4.55
CA SER A 93 0.42 3.34 -4.60
C SER A 93 0.99 3.91 -3.29
N LYS A 94 0.16 4.58 -2.48
CA LYS A 94 0.56 5.20 -1.21
C LYS A 94 0.01 4.43 -0.03
N GLU A 95 0.83 4.32 1.02
CA GLU A 95 0.41 3.69 2.28
C GLU A 95 -0.57 4.54 3.09
N LYS A 96 -0.54 5.86 2.91
CA LYS A 96 -1.41 6.82 3.60
C LYS A 96 -1.78 7.98 2.68
N ILE A 97 -2.95 8.56 2.93
CA ILE A 97 -3.44 9.76 2.25
C ILE A 97 -4.07 10.73 3.23
N TYR A 98 -4.14 12.00 2.82
CA TYR A 98 -4.70 13.09 3.61
C TYR A 98 -5.92 13.69 2.90
N VAL A 99 -7.00 13.86 3.63
CA VAL A 99 -8.25 14.46 3.14
C VAL A 99 -8.68 15.58 4.08
N ALA A 100 -9.37 16.57 3.54
CA ALA A 100 -9.88 17.70 4.32
C ALA A 100 -11.38 17.90 4.07
N TYR A 101 -12.06 18.48 5.06
CA TYR A 101 -13.39 19.02 4.87
C TYR A 101 -13.29 20.55 4.76
N ARG A 102 -13.51 21.09 3.56
CA ARG A 102 -13.37 22.52 3.24
C ARG A 102 -14.54 22.99 2.40
N SER A 103 -15.00 24.22 2.61
CA SER A 103 -16.09 24.81 1.81
C SER A 103 -17.34 23.92 1.73
N ASN A 104 -17.70 23.27 2.84
CA ASN A 104 -18.80 22.30 2.94
C ASN A 104 -18.69 21.04 2.07
N ALA A 105 -17.47 20.67 1.66
CA ALA A 105 -17.22 19.47 0.88
C ALA A 105 -15.97 18.73 1.35
N TRP A 106 -15.96 17.41 1.14
CA TRP A 106 -14.76 16.60 1.29
C TRP A 106 -13.88 16.78 0.06
N VAL A 107 -12.61 17.13 0.30
CA VAL A 107 -11.63 17.40 -0.75
C VAL A 107 -10.39 16.56 -0.54
N TYR A 108 -9.84 16.12 -1.67
CA TYR A 108 -8.53 15.53 -1.78
C TYR A 108 -7.68 16.51 -2.59
N GLU A 109 -6.54 16.94 -2.03
CA GLU A 109 -5.63 17.88 -2.69
C GLU A 109 -4.21 17.33 -2.67
N ALA A 110 -3.52 17.42 -3.80
CA ALA A 110 -2.12 16.98 -3.94
C ALA A 110 -1.19 17.76 -3.00
N SER A 111 -1.44 19.06 -2.82
CA SER A 111 -0.68 19.95 -1.93
C SER A 111 -0.69 19.50 -0.47
N ASP A 112 -1.74 18.81 -0.03
CA ASP A 112 -1.84 18.26 1.32
C ASP A 112 -1.04 16.96 1.49
N GLN A 113 -0.75 16.24 0.40
CA GLN A 113 -0.02 14.97 0.47
C GLN A 113 1.48 15.15 0.71
N GLU A 114 2.01 16.33 0.39
CA GLU A 114 3.43 16.66 0.49
C GLU A 114 3.77 17.32 1.84
N LYS A 115 2.76 17.60 2.68
CA LYS A 115 2.94 18.25 3.97
C LYS A 115 3.30 17.24 5.05
N GLU A 116 4.12 17.67 5.99
CA GLU A 116 4.38 16.94 7.22
C GLU A 116 3.26 17.19 8.24
N TRP A 117 2.54 16.14 8.59
CA TRP A 117 1.40 16.20 9.50
C TRP A 117 1.69 15.51 10.84
N ARG A 118 1.29 16.15 11.93
CA ARG A 118 1.25 15.59 13.27
C ARG A 118 -0.04 14.81 13.46
N VAL A 119 0.08 13.51 13.71
CA VAL A 119 -1.07 12.67 14.05
C VAL A 119 -1.50 12.95 15.49
N ILE A 120 -2.77 13.29 15.68
CA ILE A 120 -3.38 13.46 17.01
C ILE A 120 -4.33 12.29 17.32
N PRO A 121 -4.50 11.93 18.60
CA PRO A 121 -5.38 10.84 19.03
C PRO A 121 -6.87 11.09 18.73
#